data_AF-A0A2H3FXB5-F1
#
_entry.id   AF-A0A2H3FXB5-F1
#
_cell.length_a   1.000
_cell.length_b   1.000
_cell.length_c   1.000
_cell.angle_alpha   90.00
_cell.angle_beta   90.00
_cell.angle_gamma   90.00
#
_symmetry.space_group_name_H-M   'P 1'
#
loop_
_entity.id
_entity.type
_entity.pdbx_description
1 polymer ?
#
loop_
_entity_poly.entity_id
_entity_poly.type
_entity_poly.pdbx_seq_one_letter_code
_entity_poly.pdbx_strand_id
1 'polypeptide(L)'
;MASAVGCSFPTTFALTWKERALPLALTWNFSCPQIPKNSRTALDTLNPRHQHLTAGRMKYIHSQELLEIPEGVKVAIKSRIVTVEGPRGKLVKDLSHLAVNFTSTKKNQISIEIHHGVRKNVATLRTVRTLINNLIIGVTKGFKYKMRYVYAHFPINVNVSQNSETDLYEVEIRNFIGEKLVRRIVMHPGVDVEASTTQKDELVLSGNSLENVSQSAADIQQICRVRNKDIRKFLDGLYVSEKGNVVQDE
;
A
#
# COMPACT_ATOMS: atom_id res chain seq x y z
N MET A 1 -2.58 -33.73 72.33
CA MET A 1 -1.25 -33.11 72.56
C MET A 1 -1.22 -31.78 71.81
N ALA A 2 -1.09 -30.67 72.56
CA ALA A 2 -0.63 -29.32 72.21
C ALA A 2 -1.19 -28.65 70.92
N SER A 3 -2.20 -27.75 71.01
CA SER A 3 -2.17 -26.28 71.29
C SER A 3 -1.86 -25.43 70.04
N ALA A 4 -2.83 -24.81 69.33
CA ALA A 4 -3.66 -23.61 69.63
C ALA A 4 -2.92 -22.26 69.47
N VAL A 5 -3.42 -21.40 68.54
CA VAL A 5 -3.68 -19.93 68.53
C VAL A 5 -3.96 -19.58 67.04
N GLY A 6 -4.99 -18.88 66.54
CA GLY A 6 -6.09 -18.07 67.09
C GLY A 6 -6.39 -16.89 66.14
N CYS A 7 -7.65 -16.80 65.63
CA CYS A 7 -8.49 -15.62 65.30
C CYS A 7 -7.92 -14.40 64.49
N SER A 8 -8.62 -13.64 63.64
CA SER A 8 -10.06 -13.42 63.31
C SER A 8 -10.21 -12.45 62.10
N PHE A 9 -11.33 -12.59 61.37
CA PHE A 9 -11.97 -11.79 60.29
C PHE A 9 -12.24 -10.27 60.62
N PRO A 10 -12.94 -9.42 59.79
CA PRO A 10 -12.93 -9.10 58.34
C PRO A 10 -13.17 -7.57 58.02
N THR A 11 -13.74 -7.25 56.83
CA THR A 11 -14.47 -6.00 56.39
C THR A 11 -13.63 -4.76 55.97
N THR A 12 -13.91 -3.94 54.94
CA THR A 12 -15.17 -3.38 54.40
C THR A 12 -14.96 -2.64 53.04
N PHE A 13 -16.01 -2.60 52.17
CA PHE A 13 -16.59 -1.51 51.30
C PHE A 13 -15.76 -0.23 50.93
N ALA A 14 -16.01 0.57 49.88
CA ALA A 14 -16.90 0.59 48.71
C ALA A 14 -16.66 1.87 47.84
N LEU A 15 -17.01 1.77 46.55
CA LEU A 15 -17.76 2.68 45.66
C LEU A 15 -17.58 4.23 45.63
N THR A 16 -17.32 4.71 44.39
CA THR A 16 -18.05 5.73 43.58
C THR A 16 -17.78 7.25 43.63
N TRP A 17 -17.79 7.82 42.40
CA TRP A 17 -18.33 9.14 41.95
C TRP A 17 -17.54 10.41 42.33
N LYS A 18 -17.55 11.57 41.62
CA LYS A 18 -18.07 12.08 40.33
C LYS A 18 -17.69 13.61 40.24
N GLU A 19 -17.44 14.11 39.02
CA GLU A 19 -17.66 15.49 38.48
C GLU A 19 -16.84 16.77 38.79
N ARG A 20 -16.67 17.55 37.68
CA ARG A 20 -16.68 19.04 37.49
C ARG A 20 -15.50 19.87 38.05
N ALA A 21 -15.20 21.11 37.62
CA ALA A 21 -15.21 21.90 36.38
C ALA A 21 -14.86 23.36 36.78
N LEU A 22 -13.84 23.96 36.15
CA LEU A 22 -13.56 25.42 35.98
C LEU A 22 -13.30 26.30 37.25
N PRO A 23 -13.00 27.61 37.13
CA PRO A 23 -11.67 28.22 36.93
C PRO A 23 -11.33 29.27 38.03
N LEU A 24 -10.14 29.88 38.07
CA LEU A 24 -9.93 31.28 38.48
C LEU A 24 -8.47 31.73 38.38
N ALA A 25 -8.34 33.01 38.05
CA ALA A 25 -7.15 33.76 37.70
C ALA A 25 -6.19 34.01 38.88
N LEU A 26 -4.89 34.04 38.57
CA LEU A 26 -3.89 34.76 39.37
C LEU A 26 -2.96 35.53 38.41
N THR A 27 -3.12 36.84 38.47
CA THR A 27 -2.35 37.89 37.82
C THR A 27 -0.97 38.02 38.45
N TRP A 28 0.12 37.92 37.69
CA TRP A 28 1.40 38.55 38.07
C TRP A 28 2.04 39.23 36.86
N ASN A 29 2.05 40.56 36.93
CA ASN A 29 2.72 41.48 36.02
C ASN A 29 4.23 41.23 36.01
N PHE A 30 4.82 41.03 34.84
CA PHE A 30 6.22 41.37 34.61
C PHE A 30 6.34 42.29 33.40
N SER A 31 6.67 43.53 33.74
CA SER A 31 7.04 44.65 32.89
C SER A 31 8.08 44.23 31.84
N CYS A 32 7.71 44.37 30.57
CA CYS A 32 8.60 44.25 29.42
C CYS A 32 9.29 45.61 29.19
N PRO A 33 10.63 45.73 29.31
CA PRO A 33 11.32 46.96 28.96
C PRO A 33 11.52 47.05 27.44
N GLN A 34 10.92 48.08 26.83
CA GLN A 34 11.23 48.49 25.45
C GLN A 34 12.57 49.24 25.40
N ILE A 35 13.43 48.87 24.45
CA ILE A 35 14.66 49.58 24.07
C ILE A 35 14.63 49.78 22.53
N PRO A 36 15.12 50.92 22.00
CA PRO A 36 14.46 51.65 20.91
C PRO A 36 14.93 51.32 19.48
N LYS A 37 14.09 51.71 18.51
CA LYS A 37 14.43 51.81 17.08
C LYS A 37 15.36 53.02 16.84
N ASN A 38 16.61 52.77 16.45
CA ASN A 38 17.35 53.46 15.37
C ASN A 38 18.87 53.35 15.58
N SER A 39 19.56 52.71 14.64
CA SER A 39 20.64 53.34 13.86
C SER A 39 21.23 52.31 12.90
N ARG A 40 21.08 52.58 11.61
CA ARG A 40 21.87 51.94 10.55
C ARG A 40 23.35 52.19 10.84
N THR A 41 24.10 51.16 11.16
CA THR A 41 25.56 51.17 11.00
C THR A 41 26.00 49.80 10.54
N ALA A 42 26.32 49.74 9.24
CA ALA A 42 27.39 48.97 8.62
C ALA A 42 27.87 47.72 9.38
N LEU A 43 27.48 46.55 8.87
CA LEU A 43 28.36 45.41 8.55
C LEU A 43 27.55 44.37 7.76
N ASP A 44 26.92 44.82 6.68
CA ASP A 44 26.45 43.94 5.60
C ASP A 44 27.65 43.62 4.69
N THR A 45 28.57 42.81 5.19
CA THR A 45 29.59 42.17 4.35
C THR A 45 29.84 40.75 4.84
N LEU A 46 29.49 39.82 3.95
CA LEU A 46 29.94 38.42 3.92
C LEU A 46 29.28 37.49 4.93
N ASN A 47 28.03 37.12 4.67
CA ASN A 47 27.56 35.79 5.08
C ASN A 47 27.26 34.96 3.82
N PRO A 48 28.24 34.22 3.28
CA PRO A 48 27.97 33.31 2.21
C PRO A 48 27.11 32.21 2.80
N ARG A 49 25.86 32.13 2.31
CA ARG A 49 25.14 30.87 2.09
C ARG A 49 25.20 29.91 3.27
N HIS A 50 24.06 29.71 3.93
CA HIS A 50 23.71 28.41 4.50
C HIS A 50 23.63 27.34 3.38
N GLN A 51 24.75 27.07 2.71
CA GLN A 51 25.07 25.78 2.15
C GLN A 51 25.57 24.98 3.34
N HIS A 52 24.67 24.24 3.97
CA HIS A 52 25.12 23.02 4.63
C HIS A 52 25.76 22.15 3.54
N LEU A 53 27.07 22.34 3.36
CA LEU A 53 27.96 21.38 2.74
C LEU A 53 27.81 20.10 3.57
N THR A 54 26.93 19.22 3.12
CA THR A 54 26.87 17.84 3.59
C THR A 54 28.10 17.12 3.04
N ALA A 55 29.25 17.47 3.59
CA ALA A 55 30.46 16.68 3.47
C ALA A 55 30.16 15.29 4.05
N GLY A 56 30.28 14.26 3.21
CA GLY A 56 30.27 12.86 3.67
C GLY A 56 28.99 12.06 3.46
N ARG A 57 28.19 12.29 2.42
CA ARG A 57 27.34 11.21 1.87
C ARG A 57 28.00 10.63 0.63
N MET A 58 28.47 9.38 0.73
CA MET A 58 28.92 8.60 -0.42
C MET A 58 27.86 8.63 -1.51
N LYS A 59 28.18 9.22 -2.66
CA LYS A 59 27.34 9.26 -3.85
C LYS A 59 27.91 8.29 -4.86
N TYR A 60 27.04 7.49 -5.46
CA TYR A 60 27.43 6.64 -6.57
C TYR A 60 27.50 7.51 -7.81
N ILE A 61 28.66 7.55 -8.48
CA ILE A 61 28.89 8.40 -9.66
C ILE A 61 27.98 7.95 -10.80
N HIS A 62 27.95 6.65 -11.06
CA HIS A 62 27.12 6.01 -12.06
C HIS A 62 26.53 4.73 -11.49
N SER A 63 25.26 4.49 -11.74
CA SER A 63 24.60 3.23 -11.40
C SER A 63 23.63 2.91 -12.52
N GLN A 64 23.74 1.69 -13.05
CA GLN A 64 22.97 1.23 -14.19
C GLN A 64 22.38 -0.14 -13.91
N GLU A 65 21.19 -0.37 -14.41
CA GLU A 65 20.48 -1.63 -14.35
C GLU A 65 19.95 -1.97 -15.75
N LEU A 66 20.18 -3.19 -16.20
CA LEU A 66 19.77 -3.63 -17.54
C LEU A 66 18.49 -4.46 -17.48
N LEU A 67 17.64 -4.23 -18.47
CA LEU A 67 16.41 -4.98 -18.68
C LEU A 67 16.35 -5.55 -20.09
N GLU A 68 16.07 -6.84 -20.18
CA GLU A 68 15.91 -7.57 -21.44
C GLU A 68 14.43 -7.65 -21.80
N ILE A 69 14.09 -7.34 -23.05
CA ILE A 69 12.73 -7.39 -23.55
C ILE A 69 12.53 -8.74 -24.27
N PRO A 70 11.52 -9.55 -23.90
CA PRO A 70 11.22 -10.78 -24.62
C PRO A 70 10.60 -10.49 -25.99
N GLU A 71 10.72 -11.46 -26.90
CA GLU A 71 10.17 -11.35 -28.25
C GLU A 71 8.64 -11.21 -28.23
N GLY A 72 8.09 -10.38 -29.12
CA GLY A 72 6.65 -10.13 -29.21
C GLY A 72 6.11 -9.02 -28.31
N VAL A 73 6.96 -8.35 -27.52
CA VAL A 73 6.58 -7.19 -26.71
C VAL A 73 7.22 -5.91 -27.25
N LYS A 74 6.42 -4.87 -27.48
CA LYS A 74 6.90 -3.55 -27.88
C LYS A 74 6.88 -2.62 -26.67
N VAL A 75 8.05 -2.09 -26.31
CA VAL A 75 8.19 -1.10 -25.24
C VAL A 75 8.56 0.25 -25.87
N ALA A 76 7.72 1.26 -25.66
CA ALA A 76 8.02 2.64 -26.03
C ALA A 76 8.13 3.50 -24.77
N ILE A 77 9.16 4.36 -24.71
CA ILE A 77 9.42 5.25 -23.59
C ILE A 77 9.43 6.67 -24.12
N LYS A 78 8.52 7.52 -23.64
CA LYS A 78 8.45 8.96 -23.98
C LYS A 78 8.45 9.76 -22.69
N SER A 79 9.45 10.61 -22.48
CA SER A 79 9.51 11.52 -21.31
C SER A 79 9.30 10.82 -19.95
N ARG A 80 9.80 9.58 -19.79
CA ARG A 80 9.63 8.69 -18.62
C ARG A 80 8.22 8.09 -18.43
N ILE A 81 7.35 8.21 -19.42
CA ILE A 81 6.12 7.42 -19.53
C ILE A 81 6.49 6.14 -20.30
N VAL A 82 6.26 5.00 -19.66
CA VAL A 82 6.54 3.68 -20.24
C VAL A 82 5.23 3.11 -20.76
N THR A 83 5.17 2.88 -22.07
CA THR A 83 4.05 2.21 -22.73
C THR A 83 4.52 0.84 -23.20
N VAL A 84 3.87 -0.22 -22.74
CA VAL A 84 4.15 -1.60 -23.11
C VAL A 84 2.95 -2.15 -23.87
N GLU A 85 3.18 -2.64 -25.08
CA GLU A 85 2.19 -3.29 -25.91
C GLU A 85 2.55 -4.76 -26.09
N GLY A 86 1.56 -5.63 -25.94
CA GLY A 86 1.69 -7.06 -26.16
C GLY A 86 0.38 -7.69 -26.64
N PRO A 87 0.33 -9.03 -26.73
CA PRO A 87 -0.81 -9.74 -27.30
C PRO A 87 -2.10 -9.55 -26.51
N ARG A 88 -2.02 -9.39 -25.18
CA ARG A 88 -3.19 -9.25 -24.30
C ARG A 88 -3.69 -7.81 -24.12
N GLY A 89 -2.97 -6.82 -24.63
CA GLY A 89 -3.35 -5.42 -24.53
C GLY A 89 -2.19 -4.45 -24.39
N LYS A 90 -2.53 -3.22 -23.98
CA LYS A 90 -1.59 -2.12 -23.79
C LYS A 90 -1.64 -1.64 -22.34
N LEU A 91 -0.47 -1.44 -21.75
CA LEU A 91 -0.35 -0.88 -20.40
C LEU A 91 0.54 0.37 -20.44
N VAL A 92 0.11 1.40 -19.72
CA VAL A 92 0.82 2.68 -19.61
C VAL A 92 1.16 2.91 -18.15
N LYS A 93 2.39 3.31 -17.87
CA LYS A 93 2.86 3.66 -16.53
C LYS A 93 3.68 4.93 -16.54
N ASP A 94 3.28 5.87 -15.69
CA ASP A 94 3.95 7.15 -15.54
C ASP A 94 5.01 7.07 -14.44
N LEU A 95 6.28 7.24 -14.81
CA LEU A 95 7.43 7.25 -13.89
C LEU A 95 8.06 8.64 -13.79
N SER A 96 7.29 9.69 -14.05
CA SER A 96 7.74 11.08 -14.07
C SER A 96 8.26 11.58 -12.72
N HIS A 97 7.78 11.01 -11.62
CA HIS A 97 8.19 11.34 -10.26
C HIS A 97 9.61 10.88 -9.90
N LEU A 98 10.18 9.95 -10.68
CA LEU A 98 11.53 9.43 -10.45
C LEU A 98 12.53 10.12 -11.36
N ALA A 99 13.64 10.56 -10.78
CA ALA A 99 14.77 11.14 -11.50
C ALA A 99 15.67 10.04 -12.09
N VAL A 100 15.12 9.31 -13.08
CA VAL A 100 15.77 8.19 -13.74
C VAL A 100 15.86 8.47 -15.24
N ASN A 101 17.00 8.13 -15.82
CA ASN A 101 17.21 8.20 -17.26
C ASN A 101 17.01 6.82 -17.88
N PHE A 102 16.30 6.78 -19.00
CA PHE A 102 16.10 5.57 -19.79
C PHE A 102 16.89 5.71 -21.07
N THR A 103 17.81 4.79 -21.29
CA THR A 103 18.63 4.74 -22.50
C THR A 103 18.38 3.40 -23.18
N SER A 104 17.91 3.43 -24.43
CA SER A 104 17.80 2.23 -25.25
C SER A 104 19.18 1.93 -25.82
N THR A 105 19.94 1.06 -25.17
CA THR A 105 21.31 0.74 -25.58
C THR A 105 21.32 -0.16 -26.82
N LYS A 106 20.34 -1.08 -26.96
CA LYS A 106 20.21 -2.03 -28.08
C LYS A 106 18.73 -2.25 -28.43
N LYS A 107 18.45 -2.82 -29.60
CA LYS A 107 17.08 -3.12 -30.08
C LYS A 107 16.21 -3.91 -29.06
N ASN A 108 16.83 -4.73 -28.20
CA ASN A 108 16.12 -5.60 -27.26
C ASN A 108 16.49 -5.36 -25.78
N GLN A 109 17.25 -4.30 -25.46
CA GLN A 109 17.69 -4.01 -24.08
C GLN A 109 17.43 -2.55 -23.72
N ILE A 110 16.81 -2.34 -22.55
CA ILE A 110 16.60 -1.04 -21.92
C ILE A 110 17.61 -0.91 -20.77
N SER A 111 18.42 0.15 -20.81
CA SER A 111 19.27 0.55 -19.69
C SER A 111 18.56 1.61 -18.88
N ILE A 112 18.49 1.39 -17.57
CA ILE A 112 17.96 2.31 -16.59
C ILE A 112 19.16 2.85 -15.82
N GLU A 113 19.40 4.16 -15.91
CA GLU A 113 20.59 4.77 -15.35
C GLU A 113 20.28 5.97 -14.45
N ILE A 114 21.11 6.13 -13.42
CA ILE A 114 21.12 7.30 -12.54
C ILE A 114 22.57 7.76 -12.40
N HIS A 115 22.78 9.06 -12.64
CA HIS A 115 24.03 9.73 -12.32
C HIS A 115 23.96 10.38 -10.95
N HIS A 116 25.05 10.32 -10.19
CA HIS A 116 25.18 10.95 -8.88
C HIS A 116 24.07 10.58 -7.87
N GLY A 117 23.73 9.29 -7.82
CA GLY A 117 22.69 8.76 -6.94
C GLY A 117 23.11 8.70 -5.47
N VAL A 118 22.23 9.16 -4.58
CA VAL A 118 22.27 8.78 -3.15
C VAL A 118 21.73 7.35 -3.01
N ARG A 119 22.06 6.63 -1.93
CA ARG A 119 21.56 5.26 -1.65
C ARG A 119 20.05 5.07 -1.93
N LYS A 120 19.21 6.06 -1.59
CA LYS A 120 17.76 6.03 -1.86
C LYS A 120 17.46 6.00 -3.36
N ASN A 121 18.17 6.80 -4.16
CA ASN A 121 17.99 6.88 -5.60
C ASN A 121 18.46 5.59 -6.28
N VAL A 122 19.59 5.02 -5.85
CA VAL A 122 20.08 3.75 -6.39
C VAL A 122 19.05 2.61 -6.16
N ALA A 123 18.36 2.60 -5.02
CA ALA A 123 17.29 1.63 -4.78
C ALA A 123 16.12 1.75 -5.77
N THR A 124 15.86 2.94 -6.32
CA THR A 124 14.78 3.16 -7.29
C THR A 124 15.06 2.50 -8.66
N LEU A 125 16.32 2.24 -9.00
CA LEU A 125 16.65 1.51 -10.24
C LEU A 125 16.00 0.12 -10.25
N ARG A 126 16.13 -0.60 -9.14
CA ARG A 126 15.56 -1.94 -8.98
C ARG A 126 14.04 -1.90 -9.01
N THR A 127 13.41 -0.90 -8.38
CA THR A 127 11.94 -0.78 -8.40
C THR A 127 11.42 -0.53 -9.81
N VAL A 128 12.07 0.35 -10.58
CA VAL A 128 11.70 0.61 -11.97
C VAL A 128 11.87 -0.64 -12.82
N ARG A 129 12.99 -1.36 -12.66
CA ARG A 129 13.22 -2.66 -13.33
C ARG A 129 12.08 -3.63 -13.06
N THR A 130 11.67 -3.77 -11.80
CA THR A 130 10.58 -4.68 -11.42
C THR A 130 9.22 -4.23 -11.95
N LEU A 131 8.94 -2.92 -11.98
CA LEU A 131 7.68 -2.41 -12.53
C LEU A 131 7.58 -2.73 -14.02
N ILE A 132 8.63 -2.48 -14.80
CA ILE A 132 8.62 -2.77 -16.24
C ILE A 132 8.52 -4.29 -16.49
N ASN A 133 9.23 -5.12 -15.71
CA ASN A 133 9.08 -6.57 -15.78
C ASN A 133 7.64 -7.04 -15.52
N ASN A 134 6.98 -6.48 -14.52
CA ASN A 134 5.60 -6.82 -14.22
C ASN A 134 4.65 -6.42 -15.35
N LEU A 135 4.89 -5.28 -16.02
CA LEU A 135 4.11 -4.88 -17.19
C LEU A 135 4.31 -5.86 -18.36
N ILE A 136 5.56 -6.28 -18.62
CA ILE A 136 5.89 -7.26 -19.67
C ILE A 136 5.19 -8.60 -19.40
N ILE A 137 5.25 -9.12 -18.18
CA ILE A 137 4.57 -10.36 -17.78
C ILE A 137 3.04 -10.19 -17.88
N GLY A 138 2.52 -9.01 -17.52
CA GLY A 138 1.10 -8.69 -17.62
C GLY A 138 0.56 -8.74 -19.04
N VAL A 139 1.26 -8.16 -20.02
CA VAL A 139 0.82 -8.14 -21.42
C VAL A 139 1.00 -9.49 -22.14
N THR A 140 1.87 -10.37 -21.63
CA THR A 140 2.15 -11.69 -22.21
C THR A 140 1.29 -12.77 -21.56
N LYS A 141 1.46 -12.99 -20.26
CA LYS A 141 0.84 -14.10 -19.50
C LYS A 141 -0.39 -13.66 -18.73
N GLY A 142 -0.47 -12.38 -18.34
CA GLY A 142 -1.48 -11.83 -17.44
C GLY A 142 -1.42 -12.43 -16.02
N PHE A 143 -2.12 -11.80 -15.08
CA PHE A 143 -2.10 -12.17 -13.67
C PHE A 143 -3.42 -12.81 -13.24
N LYS A 144 -3.32 -13.83 -12.39
CA LYS A 144 -4.45 -14.57 -11.82
C LYS A 144 -4.24 -14.74 -10.32
N TYR A 145 -5.13 -14.20 -9.51
CA TYR A 145 -5.12 -14.35 -8.06
C TYR A 145 -6.28 -15.24 -7.67
N LYS A 146 -5.98 -16.30 -6.90
CA LYS A 146 -7.01 -17.17 -6.32
C LYS A 146 -7.22 -16.76 -4.87
N MET A 147 -8.45 -16.41 -4.52
CA MET A 147 -8.87 -16.11 -3.17
C MET A 147 -9.80 -17.22 -2.67
N ARG A 148 -9.62 -17.65 -1.42
CA ARG A 148 -10.47 -18.66 -0.79
C ARG A 148 -11.23 -18.08 0.38
N TYR A 149 -12.44 -18.58 0.55
CA TYR A 149 -13.30 -18.19 1.65
C TYR A 149 -13.02 -19.08 2.86
N VAL A 150 -12.83 -18.45 4.01
CA VAL A 150 -12.67 -19.12 5.29
C VAL A 150 -13.85 -18.69 6.16
N TYR A 151 -14.58 -19.66 6.69
CA TYR A 151 -15.69 -19.43 7.60
C TYR A 151 -15.83 -20.61 8.56
N ALA A 152 -16.23 -20.34 9.79
CA ALA A 152 -16.48 -21.40 10.78
C ALA A 152 -17.96 -21.85 10.82
N HIS A 153 -18.90 -20.91 10.89
CA HIS A 153 -20.32 -21.23 11.13
C HIS A 153 -21.28 -20.53 10.16
N PHE A 154 -21.03 -19.25 9.85
CA PHE A 154 -21.86 -18.51 8.91
C PHE A 154 -21.26 -18.64 7.49
N PRO A 155 -21.93 -19.34 6.55
CA PRO A 155 -21.45 -19.42 5.17
C PRO A 155 -21.52 -18.04 4.52
N ILE A 156 -20.44 -17.68 3.83
CA ILE A 156 -20.31 -16.38 3.16
C ILE A 156 -20.82 -16.52 1.73
N ASN A 157 -21.77 -15.66 1.35
CA ASN A 157 -22.29 -15.63 -0.02
C ASN A 157 -21.62 -14.48 -0.76
N VAL A 158 -20.92 -14.79 -1.85
CA VAL A 158 -20.29 -13.80 -2.72
C VAL A 158 -21.02 -13.77 -4.04
N ASN A 159 -21.56 -12.60 -4.38
CA ASN A 159 -22.19 -12.35 -5.66
C ASN A 159 -21.28 -11.43 -6.47
N VAL A 160 -21.07 -11.77 -7.73
CA VAL A 160 -20.39 -10.89 -8.68
C VAL A 160 -21.46 -10.26 -9.55
N SER A 161 -21.53 -8.93 -9.54
CA SER A 161 -22.39 -8.14 -10.42
C SER A 161 -21.52 -7.29 -11.33
N GLN A 162 -21.78 -7.33 -12.63
CA GLN A 162 -21.12 -6.44 -13.59
C GLN A 162 -22.01 -5.21 -13.78
N ASN A 163 -21.47 -4.02 -13.51
CA ASN A 163 -22.20 -2.78 -13.71
C ASN A 163 -22.01 -2.31 -15.15
N SER A 164 -23.09 -2.30 -15.93
CA SER A 164 -23.07 -2.03 -17.38
C SER A 164 -22.76 -0.57 -17.75
N GLU A 165 -22.78 0.36 -16.80
CA GLU A 165 -22.50 1.78 -17.07
C GLU A 165 -21.01 2.14 -16.90
N THR A 166 -20.26 1.39 -16.09
CA THR A 166 -18.85 1.69 -15.78
C THR A 166 -17.90 0.58 -16.24
N ASP A 167 -18.43 -0.54 -16.75
CA ASP A 167 -17.70 -1.77 -17.09
C ASP A 167 -16.87 -2.35 -15.93
N LEU A 168 -17.14 -1.91 -14.69
CA LEU A 168 -16.45 -2.36 -13.49
C LEU A 168 -17.21 -3.53 -12.88
N TYR A 169 -16.45 -4.54 -12.46
CA TYR A 169 -16.98 -5.62 -11.65
C TYR A 169 -17.21 -5.13 -10.22
N GLU A 170 -18.35 -5.52 -9.67
CA GLU A 170 -18.69 -5.28 -8.29
C GLU A 170 -18.85 -6.63 -7.58
N VAL A 171 -18.22 -6.73 -6.41
CA VAL A 171 -18.29 -7.92 -5.56
C VAL A 171 -19.15 -7.58 -4.35
N GLU A 172 -20.25 -8.28 -4.20
CA GLU A 172 -21.14 -8.16 -3.06
C GLU A 172 -20.95 -9.33 -2.12
N ILE A 173 -20.55 -9.05 -0.89
CA ILE A 173 -20.33 -10.04 0.16
C ILE A 173 -21.49 -9.94 1.15
N ARG A 174 -22.22 -11.05 1.32
CA ARG A 174 -23.36 -11.17 2.23
C ARG A 174 -23.09 -12.17 3.33
N ASN A 175 -23.80 -12.00 4.44
CA ASN A 175 -23.77 -12.90 5.60
C ASN A 175 -22.39 -13.05 6.27
N PHE A 176 -21.54 -12.03 6.16
CA PHE A 176 -20.23 -12.04 6.83
C PHE A 176 -20.42 -11.98 8.35
N ILE A 177 -19.99 -13.03 9.07
CA ILE A 177 -20.17 -13.19 10.53
C ILE A 177 -21.65 -13.11 10.96
N GLY A 178 -22.59 -13.37 10.04
CA GLY A 178 -24.02 -13.23 10.31
C GLY A 178 -24.54 -11.79 10.33
N GLU A 179 -23.76 -10.83 9.81
CA GLU A 179 -24.23 -9.46 9.62
C GLU A 179 -25.28 -9.39 8.49
N LYS A 180 -26.34 -8.60 8.71
CA LYS A 180 -27.35 -8.29 7.67
C LYS A 180 -26.87 -7.26 6.65
N LEU A 181 -25.77 -6.55 6.94
CA LEU A 181 -25.21 -5.54 6.06
C LEU A 181 -24.49 -6.20 4.88
N VAL A 182 -24.85 -5.80 3.66
CA VAL A 182 -24.15 -6.22 2.44
C VAL A 182 -22.94 -5.31 2.24
N ARG A 183 -21.75 -5.90 2.08
CA ARG A 183 -20.52 -5.17 1.79
C ARG A 183 -20.27 -5.24 0.29
N ARG A 184 -20.26 -4.08 -0.38
CA ARG A 184 -20.03 -3.97 -1.82
C ARG A 184 -18.62 -3.42 -2.07
N ILE A 185 -17.88 -4.04 -2.98
CA ILE A 185 -16.57 -3.58 -3.43
C ILE A 185 -16.62 -3.35 -4.93
N VAL A 186 -16.21 -2.15 -5.36
CA VAL A 186 -15.99 -1.84 -6.78
C VAL A 186 -14.55 -2.23 -7.13
N MET A 187 -14.37 -3.04 -8.18
CA MET A 187 -13.04 -3.46 -8.64
C MET A 187 -12.35 -2.34 -9.41
N HIS A 188 -11.03 -2.44 -9.52
CA HIS A 188 -10.24 -1.56 -10.37
C HIS A 188 -10.44 -1.87 -11.86
N PRO A 189 -10.20 -0.90 -12.76
CA PRO A 189 -10.41 -1.08 -14.18
C PRO A 189 -9.53 -2.19 -14.77
N GLY A 190 -10.11 -2.99 -15.67
CA GLY A 190 -9.44 -4.08 -16.38
C GLY A 190 -9.13 -5.30 -15.52
N VAL A 191 -9.90 -5.50 -14.44
CA VAL A 191 -9.86 -6.69 -13.59
C VAL A 191 -11.20 -7.41 -13.69
N ASP A 192 -11.15 -8.66 -14.11
CA ASP A 192 -12.30 -9.55 -14.19
C ASP A 192 -12.36 -10.41 -12.93
N VAL A 193 -13.58 -10.65 -12.46
CA VAL A 193 -13.84 -11.43 -11.25
C VAL A 193 -14.77 -12.59 -11.57
N GLU A 194 -14.33 -13.80 -11.28
CA GLU A 194 -15.09 -15.01 -11.53
C GLU A 194 -15.15 -15.88 -10.27
N ALA A 195 -16.34 -16.35 -9.91
CA ALA A 195 -16.46 -17.42 -8.92
C ALA A 195 -16.07 -18.73 -9.61
N SER A 196 -15.11 -19.47 -9.05
CA SER A 196 -14.61 -20.67 -9.70
C SER A 196 -15.68 -21.77 -9.68
N THR A 197 -15.87 -22.45 -10.82
CA THR A 197 -16.77 -23.61 -10.91
C THR A 197 -16.09 -24.91 -10.45
N THR A 198 -14.76 -24.98 -10.55
CA THR A 198 -13.99 -26.18 -10.25
C THR A 198 -13.88 -26.45 -8.75
N GLN A 199 -13.67 -25.42 -7.94
CA GLN A 199 -13.57 -25.53 -6.49
C GLN A 199 -14.65 -24.67 -5.84
N LYS A 200 -15.34 -25.26 -4.86
CA LYS A 200 -16.26 -24.51 -4.00
C LYS A 200 -15.46 -23.50 -3.18
N ASP A 201 -16.08 -22.36 -2.90
CA ASP A 201 -15.57 -21.32 -2.02
C ASP A 201 -14.25 -20.67 -2.49
N GLU A 202 -14.11 -20.49 -3.80
CA GLU A 202 -12.96 -19.83 -4.43
C GLU A 202 -13.42 -18.71 -5.38
N LEU A 203 -12.79 -17.54 -5.23
CA LEU A 203 -12.91 -16.38 -6.11
C LEU A 203 -11.61 -16.20 -6.89
N VAL A 204 -11.74 -16.10 -8.20
CA VAL A 204 -10.63 -15.87 -9.12
C VAL A 204 -10.69 -14.42 -9.58
N LEU A 205 -9.58 -13.70 -9.38
CA LEU A 205 -9.37 -12.36 -9.93
C LEU A 205 -8.36 -12.48 -11.07
N SER A 206 -8.73 -12.04 -12.26
CA SER A 206 -7.83 -12.00 -13.43
C SER A 206 -7.69 -10.59 -13.97
N GLY A 207 -6.50 -10.27 -14.47
CA GLY A 207 -6.29 -8.98 -15.11
C GLY A 207 -4.91 -8.84 -15.72
N ASN A 208 -4.75 -7.79 -16.53
CA ASN A 208 -3.49 -7.52 -17.21
C ASN A 208 -2.50 -6.76 -16.31
N SER A 209 -2.99 -5.86 -15.45
CA SER A 209 -2.16 -5.07 -14.53
C SER A 209 -2.07 -5.74 -13.15
N LEU A 210 -0.85 -6.06 -12.71
CA LEU A 210 -0.60 -6.65 -11.39
C LEU A 210 -1.11 -5.76 -10.25
N GLU A 211 -0.88 -4.45 -10.37
CA GLU A 211 -1.23 -3.49 -9.31
C GLU A 211 -2.74 -3.44 -9.10
N ASN A 212 -3.51 -3.33 -10.19
CA ASN A 212 -4.98 -3.27 -10.12
C ASN A 212 -5.54 -4.57 -9.52
N VAL A 213 -5.10 -5.73 -10.01
CA VAL A 213 -5.53 -7.04 -9.49
C VAL A 213 -5.19 -7.18 -8.00
N SER A 214 -3.97 -6.80 -7.62
CA SER A 214 -3.52 -6.91 -6.23
C SER A 214 -4.23 -5.96 -5.28
N GLN A 215 -4.54 -4.74 -5.74
CA GLN A 215 -5.24 -3.75 -4.95
C GLN A 215 -6.70 -4.15 -4.76
N SER A 216 -7.36 -4.63 -5.82
CA SER A 216 -8.72 -5.17 -5.71
C SER A 216 -8.80 -6.37 -4.75
N ALA A 217 -7.83 -7.28 -4.78
CA ALA A 217 -7.74 -8.38 -3.82
C ALA A 217 -7.56 -7.86 -2.37
N ALA A 218 -6.74 -6.82 -2.20
CA ALA A 218 -6.51 -6.20 -0.90
C ALA A 218 -7.76 -5.51 -0.37
N ASP A 219 -8.52 -4.81 -1.21
CA ASP A 219 -9.74 -4.12 -0.82
C ASP A 219 -10.80 -5.10 -0.32
N ILE A 220 -10.96 -6.25 -1.00
CA ILE A 220 -11.80 -7.36 -0.53
C ILE A 220 -11.36 -7.82 0.86
N GLN A 221 -10.05 -8.03 1.08
CA GLN A 221 -9.52 -8.49 2.35
C GLN A 221 -9.70 -7.45 3.48
N GLN A 222 -9.50 -6.16 3.19
CA GLN A 222 -9.66 -5.08 4.18
C GLN A 222 -11.13 -4.94 4.59
N ILE A 223 -12.04 -5.06 3.63
CA ILE A 223 -13.47 -5.01 3.89
C ILE A 223 -13.91 -6.23 4.69
N CYS A 224 -13.33 -7.41 4.49
CA CYS A 224 -13.61 -8.62 5.27
C CYS A 224 -12.86 -8.72 6.59
N ARG A 225 -12.24 -7.64 7.08
CA ARG A 225 -11.53 -7.67 8.35
C ARG A 225 -12.50 -7.57 9.53
N VAL A 226 -12.45 -8.55 10.43
CA VAL A 226 -13.19 -8.55 11.69
C VAL A 226 -12.68 -7.41 12.60
N ARG A 227 -13.60 -6.60 13.14
CA ARG A 227 -13.30 -5.55 14.11
C ARG A 227 -13.91 -5.91 15.48
N ASN A 228 -13.31 -5.37 16.55
CA ASN A 228 -13.78 -5.52 17.94
C ASN A 228 -13.94 -6.97 18.44
N LYS A 229 -13.22 -7.92 17.83
CA LYS A 229 -13.14 -9.33 18.24
C LYS A 229 -11.69 -9.82 18.13
N ASP A 230 -11.38 -10.93 18.78
CA ASP A 230 -10.05 -11.55 18.69
C ASP A 230 -9.86 -12.24 17.32
N ILE A 231 -8.91 -11.71 16.54
CA ILE A 231 -8.56 -12.20 15.20
C ILE A 231 -7.94 -13.60 15.19
N ARG A 232 -7.47 -14.11 16.34
CA ARG A 232 -6.88 -15.45 16.42
C ARG A 232 -7.93 -16.55 16.48
N LYS A 233 -9.14 -16.21 16.93
CA LYS A 233 -10.27 -17.12 17.04
C LYS A 233 -11.25 -16.96 15.88
N PHE A 234 -11.46 -15.72 15.44
CA PHE A 234 -12.31 -15.41 14.30
C PHE A 234 -11.46 -15.20 13.05
N LEU A 235 -11.23 -16.31 12.32
CA LEU A 235 -10.50 -16.35 11.06
C LEU A 235 -11.43 -16.22 9.84
N ASP A 236 -12.68 -15.84 10.05
CA ASP A 236 -13.66 -15.68 8.98
C ASP A 236 -13.24 -14.53 8.06
N GLY A 237 -13.14 -14.80 6.75
CA GLY A 237 -12.63 -13.83 5.79
C GLY A 237 -12.36 -14.41 4.41
N LEU A 238 -11.93 -13.52 3.52
CA LEU A 238 -11.48 -13.86 2.18
C LEU A 238 -9.97 -13.62 2.09
N TYR A 239 -9.21 -14.65 1.73
CA TYR A 239 -7.74 -14.60 1.71
C TYR A 239 -7.18 -15.04 0.36
N VAL A 240 -6.12 -14.37 -0.08
CA VAL A 240 -5.36 -14.79 -1.26
C VAL A 240 -4.62 -16.08 -0.94
N SER A 241 -4.95 -17.16 -1.64
CA SER A 241 -4.30 -18.47 -1.47
C SER A 241 -3.12 -18.62 -2.42
N GLU A 242 -3.31 -18.27 -3.69
CA GLU A 242 -2.28 -18.41 -4.72
C GLU A 242 -2.20 -17.15 -5.58
N LYS A 243 -0.97 -16.81 -5.97
CA LYS A 243 -0.67 -15.80 -6.98
C LYS A 243 -0.05 -16.53 -8.16
N GLY A 244 -0.70 -16.44 -9.31
CA GLY A 244 -0.24 -17.08 -10.53
C GLY A 244 -0.49 -16.24 -11.77
N ASN A 245 -0.32 -16.89 -12.91
CA ASN A 245 -0.55 -16.32 -14.22
C ASN A 245 -1.76 -17.02 -14.87
N VAL A 246 -2.40 -16.33 -15.81
CA VAL A 246 -3.54 -16.91 -16.54
C VAL A 246 -3.03 -17.93 -17.56
N VAL A 247 -2.01 -17.56 -18.32
CA VAL A 247 -1.24 -18.49 -19.14
C VAL A 247 -0.19 -19.10 -18.24
N GLN A 248 -0.35 -20.39 -17.95
CA GLN A 248 0.67 -21.19 -17.27
C GLN A 248 1.68 -21.61 -18.33
N ASP A 249 2.96 -21.32 -18.12
CA ASP A 249 3.99 -22.01 -18.91
C ASP A 249 4.06 -23.44 -18.38
N GLU A 250 3.86 -24.42 -19.26
CA GLU A 250 4.04 -25.84 -18.94
C GLU A 250 5.48 -26.16 -18.56
#